data_AF-A0A822FR56-F1
#
_entry.id   AF-A0A822FR56-F1
#
_cell.length_a   1.000
_cell.length_b   1.000
_cell.length_c   1.000
_cell.angle_alpha   90.00
_cell.angle_beta   90.00
_cell.angle_gamma   90.00
#
_symmetry.space_group_name_H-M   'P 1'
#
loop_
_entity.id
_entity.type
_entity.pdbx_description
1 polymer ?
#
loop_
_entity_poly.entity_id
_entity_poly.type
_entity_poly.pdbx_seq_one_letter_code
_entity_poly.pdbx_strand_id
1 'polypeptide(L)'
;AVNGFLLLTRLTPIRAIDFNGDSTIEARPPIVPARRTTISDSVFDYEEKTVYFYGQRSQMIYSSKMGGEKPIPVTTSKIFPIVSALAFDWYSKLLYMTSIIESQLLVVRLNGRDFPQRILVNGTTGIHGIALDPL
;
A
#
# COMPACT_ATOMS: atom_id res chain seq x y z
N ALA A 1 -6.58 -16.19 -21.73
CA ALA A 1 -6.16 -14.78 -21.58
C ALA A 1 -5.86 -14.52 -20.11
N VAL A 2 -4.77 -13.82 -19.77
CA VAL A 2 -4.49 -13.42 -18.38
C VAL A 2 -5.42 -12.25 -18.06
N ASN A 3 -6.34 -12.44 -17.11
CA ASN A 3 -7.17 -11.36 -16.58
C ASN A 3 -6.42 -10.70 -15.41
N GLY A 4 -5.62 -9.69 -15.72
CA GLY A 4 -4.74 -9.03 -14.77
C GLY A 4 -4.39 -7.62 -15.19
N PHE A 5 -3.78 -6.87 -14.29
CA PHE A 5 -3.38 -5.49 -14.50
C PHE A 5 -2.09 -5.18 -13.74
N LEU A 6 -1.37 -4.16 -14.21
CA LEU A 6 -0.26 -3.54 -13.49
C LEU A 6 -0.80 -2.42 -12.61
N LEU A 7 -0.52 -2.48 -11.30
CA LEU A 7 -0.69 -1.34 -10.41
C LEU A 7 0.56 -0.46 -10.47
N LEU A 8 0.42 0.77 -10.93
CA LEU A 8 1.51 1.73 -11.07
C LEU A 8 1.41 2.79 -9.98
N THR A 9 2.39 2.79 -9.07
CA THR A 9 2.59 3.83 -8.06
C THR A 9 3.60 4.86 -8.58
N ARG A 10 3.17 6.11 -8.77
CA ARG A 10 4.05 7.27 -8.96
C ARG A 10 3.50 8.41 -8.12
N LEU A 11 4.34 9.03 -7.28
CA LEU A 11 4.06 10.20 -6.41
C LEU A 11 2.57 10.47 -6.15
N THR A 12 1.83 11.02 -7.12
CA THR A 12 0.38 10.80 -7.30
C THR A 12 0.04 10.91 -8.81
N PRO A 13 -0.99 10.23 -9.36
CA PRO A 13 -1.92 9.27 -8.73
C PRO A 13 -1.51 7.79 -8.95
N ILE A 14 -2.19 6.86 -8.27
CA ILE A 14 -2.06 5.40 -8.53
C ILE A 14 -2.95 5.02 -9.70
N ARG A 15 -2.44 4.19 -10.62
CA ARG A 15 -3.12 3.77 -11.86
C ARG A 15 -3.13 2.26 -12.01
N ALA A 16 -4.14 1.72 -12.70
CA ALA A 16 -4.12 0.37 -13.25
C ALA A 16 -3.92 0.41 -14.76
N ILE A 17 -3.18 -0.56 -15.29
CA ILE A 17 -3.02 -0.81 -16.73
C ILE A 17 -3.36 -2.29 -16.96
N ASP A 18 -4.48 -2.57 -17.63
CA ASP A 18 -4.91 -3.94 -17.91
C ASP A 18 -4.00 -4.61 -18.96
N PHE A 19 -3.81 -5.93 -18.88
CA PHE A 19 -2.92 -6.70 -19.78
C PHE A 19 -3.56 -7.07 -21.13
N ASN A 20 -4.41 -6.22 -21.69
CA ASN A 20 -5.16 -6.47 -22.93
C ASN A 20 -4.52 -5.86 -24.19
N GLY A 21 -3.36 -5.21 -24.07
CA GLY A 21 -2.59 -4.67 -25.21
C GLY A 21 -3.19 -3.41 -25.84
N ASP A 22 -4.32 -2.92 -25.34
CA ASP A 22 -4.96 -1.68 -25.79
C ASP A 22 -4.97 -0.67 -24.64
N SER A 23 -4.01 0.26 -24.68
CA SER A 23 -3.83 1.30 -23.67
C SER A 23 -4.94 2.35 -23.65
N THR A 24 -5.93 2.24 -24.55
CA THR A 24 -6.95 3.26 -24.80
C THR A 24 -8.33 2.93 -24.23
N ILE A 25 -8.59 1.68 -23.82
CA ILE A 25 -9.89 1.27 -23.28
C ILE A 25 -9.92 1.46 -21.76
N GLU A 26 -10.70 2.46 -21.34
CA GLU A 26 -11.16 2.76 -19.97
C GLU A 26 -10.21 2.34 -18.85
N ALA A 27 -9.05 3.01 -18.79
CA ALA A 27 -8.18 2.97 -17.63
C ALA A 27 -9.01 3.28 -16.37
N ARG A 28 -9.19 2.28 -15.50
CA ARG A 28 -9.93 2.39 -14.23
C ARG A 28 -9.63 3.75 -13.59
N PRO A 29 -10.64 4.49 -13.11
CA PRO A 29 -10.41 5.82 -12.56
C PRO A 29 -9.25 5.81 -11.55
N PRO A 30 -8.27 6.71 -11.70
CA PRO A 30 -7.06 6.67 -10.88
C PRO A 30 -7.39 6.98 -9.43
N ILE A 31 -6.64 6.38 -8.51
CA ILE A 31 -6.75 6.73 -7.10
C ILE A 31 -5.95 8.01 -6.87
N VAL A 32 -6.66 9.09 -6.56
CA VAL A 32 -6.08 10.39 -6.26
C VAL A 32 -6.16 10.64 -4.75
N PRO A 33 -5.03 10.67 -4.04
CA PRO A 33 -5.01 11.04 -2.62
C PRO A 33 -5.51 12.47 -2.40
N ALA A 34 -5.98 12.76 -1.18
CA ALA A 34 -6.33 14.12 -0.80
C ALA A 34 -5.14 15.09 -1.01
N ARG A 35 -5.45 16.35 -1.37
CA ARG A 35 -4.45 17.35 -1.78
C ARG A 35 -3.28 17.43 -0.77
N ARG A 36 -2.05 17.35 -1.29
CA ARG A 36 -0.73 17.53 -0.62
C ARG A 36 -0.01 16.29 -0.07
N THR A 37 -0.41 15.06 -0.38
CA THR A 37 0.40 13.87 -0.02
C THR A 37 1.01 13.21 -1.25
N THR A 38 2.26 12.76 -1.13
CA THR A 38 2.93 11.87 -2.08
C THR A 38 2.87 10.45 -1.56
N ILE A 39 2.89 9.48 -2.46
CA ILE A 39 2.83 8.06 -2.15
C ILE A 39 4.24 7.49 -2.27
N SER A 40 4.71 6.81 -1.22
CA SER A 40 5.99 6.07 -1.31
C SER A 40 5.79 4.71 -1.98
N ASP A 41 4.76 3.97 -1.59
CA ASP A 41 4.48 2.64 -2.13
C ASP A 41 2.99 2.27 -2.01
N SER A 42 2.56 1.26 -2.78
CA SER A 42 1.22 0.69 -2.72
C SER A 42 1.19 -0.82 -3.00
N VAL A 43 0.21 -1.50 -2.41
CA VAL A 43 -0.03 -2.95 -2.53
C VAL A 43 -1.51 -3.22 -2.77
N PHE A 44 -1.82 -4.35 -3.41
CA PHE A 44 -3.19 -4.71 -3.78
C PHE A 44 -3.68 -5.94 -3.02
N ASP A 45 -4.83 -5.82 -2.36
CA ASP A 45 -5.62 -6.96 -1.89
C ASP A 45 -6.53 -7.44 -3.02
N TYR A 46 -6.23 -8.62 -3.56
CA TYR A 46 -7.00 -9.21 -4.63
C TYR A 46 -8.41 -9.63 -4.22
N GLU A 47 -8.59 -10.12 -2.99
CA GLU A 47 -9.89 -10.60 -2.51
C GLU A 47 -10.84 -9.42 -2.34
N GLU A 48 -10.36 -8.37 -1.67
CA GLU A 48 -11.15 -7.18 -1.38
C GLU A 48 -11.18 -6.18 -2.54
N LYS A 49 -10.35 -6.33 -3.57
CA LYS A 49 -10.17 -5.32 -4.63
C LYS A 49 -9.77 -3.94 -4.09
N THR A 50 -8.96 -3.95 -3.03
CA THR A 50 -8.55 -2.76 -2.28
C THR A 50 -7.07 -2.47 -2.53
N VAL A 51 -6.72 -1.22 -2.78
CA VAL A 51 -5.33 -0.74 -2.75
C VAL A 51 -5.04 -0.16 -1.37
N TYR A 52 -3.96 -0.62 -0.75
CA TYR A 52 -3.36 0.02 0.40
C TYR A 52 -2.14 0.82 -0.03
N PHE A 53 -1.99 2.05 0.46
CA PHE A 53 -0.85 2.89 0.11
C PHE A 53 -0.47 3.81 1.25
N TYR A 54 0.82 4.18 1.32
CA TYR A 54 1.33 5.08 2.34
C TYR A 54 1.37 6.52 1.85
N GLY A 55 0.74 7.44 2.59
CA GLY A 55 0.84 8.88 2.32
C GLY A 55 1.98 9.51 3.12
N GLN A 56 3.03 9.97 2.45
CA GLN A 56 4.25 10.48 3.11
C GLN A 56 4.00 11.69 4.01
N ARG A 57 3.12 12.62 3.62
CA ARG A 57 2.88 13.83 4.41
C ARG A 57 2.07 13.56 5.67
N SER A 58 1.09 12.68 5.59
CA SER A 58 0.25 12.33 6.73
C SER A 58 0.87 11.23 7.59
N GLN A 59 1.84 10.48 7.06
CA GLN A 59 2.43 9.31 7.69
C GLN A 59 1.38 8.25 8.05
N MET A 60 0.40 8.08 7.15
CA MET A 60 -0.75 7.19 7.33
C MET A 60 -0.83 6.19 6.18
N ILE A 61 -1.39 5.02 6.48
CA ILE A 61 -1.85 4.07 5.46
C ILE A 61 -3.29 4.44 5.07
N TYR A 62 -3.54 4.48 3.77
CA TYR A 62 -4.85 4.68 3.19
C TYR A 62 -5.33 3.41 2.50
N SER A 63 -6.65 3.27 2.41
CA SER A 63 -7.31 2.26 1.60
C SER A 63 -8.24 2.93 0.59
N SER A 64 -8.37 2.33 -0.59
CA SER A 64 -9.30 2.75 -1.63
C SER A 64 -9.59 1.58 -2.57
N LYS A 65 -10.84 1.40 -2.99
CA LYS A 65 -11.16 0.44 -4.05
C LYS A 65 -10.62 0.94 -5.38
N MET A 66 -10.13 0.01 -6.20
CA MET A 66 -9.82 0.35 -7.60
C MET A 66 -11.11 0.72 -8.33
N GLY A 67 -11.14 1.89 -8.96
CA GLY A 67 -12.35 2.41 -9.62
C GLY A 67 -12.74 3.83 -9.22
N GLY A 68 -11.92 4.54 -8.45
CA GLY A 68 -12.09 5.97 -8.18
C GLY A 68 -12.79 6.30 -6.85
N GLU A 69 -12.91 5.34 -5.94
CA GLU A 69 -13.37 5.65 -4.60
C GLU A 69 -12.36 6.54 -3.87
N LYS A 70 -12.86 7.50 -3.10
CA LYS A 70 -12.04 8.42 -2.32
C LYS A 70 -11.20 7.63 -1.31
N PRO A 71 -9.87 7.84 -1.23
CA PRO A 71 -9.06 7.20 -0.22
C PRO A 71 -9.45 7.59 1.21
N ILE A 72 -9.47 6.59 2.09
CA ILE A 72 -9.79 6.74 3.52
C ILE A 72 -8.59 6.22 4.32
N PRO A 73 -8.11 6.95 5.35
CA PRO A 73 -7.10 6.42 6.25
C PRO A 73 -7.60 5.12 6.90
N VAL A 74 -6.76 4.09 6.96
CA VAL A 74 -7.15 2.82 7.62
C VAL A 74 -7.38 3.03 9.11
N THR A 75 -6.72 4.02 9.71
CA THR A 75 -6.81 4.40 11.13
C THR A 75 -6.74 5.91 11.26
N THR A 76 -7.34 6.49 12.30
CA THR A 76 -7.24 7.93 12.63
C THR A 76 -6.39 8.22 13.86
N SER A 77 -6.03 7.19 14.64
CA SER A 77 -5.36 7.33 15.93
C SER A 77 -3.87 6.99 15.88
N LYS A 78 -3.35 6.55 14.73
CA LYS A 78 -1.97 6.06 14.59
C LYS A 78 -1.24 6.76 13.45
N ILE A 79 0.01 7.10 13.76
CA ILE A 79 1.02 7.58 12.82
C ILE A 79 2.06 6.46 12.65
N PHE A 80 2.43 6.18 11.41
CA PHE A 80 3.43 5.16 11.07
C PHE A 80 4.81 5.80 10.84
N PRO A 81 5.91 5.03 10.97
CA PRO A 81 7.24 5.51 10.61
C PRO A 81 7.32 5.91 9.13
N ILE A 82 8.46 6.46 8.70
CA ILE A 82 8.67 6.84 7.29
C ILE A 82 8.81 5.57 6.42
N VAL A 83 7.69 5.11 5.87
CA VAL A 83 7.62 3.86 5.11
C VAL A 83 8.30 4.01 3.74
N SER A 84 9.27 3.13 3.47
CA SER A 84 9.96 3.01 2.18
C SER A 84 9.32 1.98 1.24
N ALA A 85 8.86 0.84 1.77
CA ALA A 85 8.23 -0.22 0.99
C ALA A 85 7.15 -0.95 1.79
N LEU A 86 6.18 -1.50 1.07
CA LEU A 86 5.02 -2.24 1.57
C LEU A 86 5.02 -3.66 1.00
N ALA A 87 4.57 -4.62 1.80
CA ALA A 87 4.12 -5.92 1.31
C ALA A 87 2.87 -6.37 2.07
N PHE A 88 1.94 -7.00 1.37
CA PHE A 88 0.66 -7.43 1.94
C PHE A 88 0.55 -8.95 1.92
N ASP A 89 0.35 -9.52 3.11
CA ASP A 89 -0.03 -10.92 3.29
C ASP A 89 -1.55 -11.00 3.10
N TRP A 90 -1.98 -11.46 1.92
CA TRP A 90 -3.39 -11.56 1.56
C TRP A 90 -4.14 -12.63 2.36
N TYR A 91 -3.45 -13.62 2.91
CA TYR A 91 -4.05 -14.70 3.69
C TYR A 91 -4.34 -14.23 5.12
N SER A 92 -3.34 -13.66 5.79
CA SER A 92 -3.47 -13.23 7.19
C SER A 92 -3.99 -11.80 7.36
N LYS A 93 -4.12 -11.05 6.26
CA LYS A 93 -4.47 -9.62 6.22
C LYS A 93 -3.50 -8.75 7.03
N LEU A 94 -2.21 -9.06 6.91
CA LEU A 94 -1.11 -8.34 7.55
C LEU A 94 -0.39 -7.43 6.54
N LEU A 95 -0.12 -6.20 6.94
CA LEU A 95 0.66 -5.24 6.17
C LEU A 95 2.06 -5.12 6.78
N TYR A 96 3.06 -5.52 6.00
CA TYR A 96 4.47 -5.40 6.34
C TYR A 96 5.03 -4.11 5.75
N MET A 97 5.86 -3.43 6.53
CA MET A 97 6.38 -2.11 6.22
C MET A 97 7.84 -2.02 6.59
N THR A 98 8.65 -1.52 5.66
CA THR A 98 10.04 -1.18 5.93
C THR A 98 10.18 0.32 6.13
N SER A 99 11.07 0.72 7.02
CA SER A 99 11.53 2.10 7.10
C SER A 99 13.05 2.16 7.03
N ILE A 100 13.55 3.04 6.17
CA ILE A 100 14.97 3.38 6.07
C ILE A 100 15.39 4.27 7.24
N ILE A 101 14.58 5.27 7.59
CA ILE A 101 14.93 6.27 8.61
C ILE A 101 14.94 5.63 10.00
N GLU A 102 13.92 4.86 10.31
CA GLU A 102 13.81 4.12 11.57
C GLU A 102 14.56 2.76 11.53
N SER A 103 15.13 2.37 10.39
CA SER A 103 15.93 1.14 10.21
C SER A 103 15.24 -0.14 10.72
N GLN A 104 13.94 -0.26 10.42
CA GLN A 104 13.08 -1.32 10.96
C GLN A 104 12.17 -1.95 9.91
N LEU A 105 11.83 -3.22 10.16
CA LEU A 105 10.70 -3.92 9.54
C LEU A 105 9.64 -4.13 10.60
N LEU A 106 8.41 -3.68 10.33
CA LEU A 106 7.28 -3.90 11.20
C LEU A 106 6.09 -4.48 10.44
N VAL A 107 5.20 -5.11 11.18
CA VAL A 107 3.95 -5.68 10.68
C VAL A 107 2.77 -5.06 11.43
N VAL A 108 1.69 -4.80 10.71
CA VAL A 108 0.42 -4.29 11.25
C VAL A 108 -0.72 -5.17 10.78
N ARG A 109 -1.61 -5.52 11.71
CA ARG A 109 -2.87 -6.18 11.37
C ARG A 109 -3.91 -5.13 10.97
N LEU A 110 -4.42 -5.23 9.75
CA LEU A 110 -5.43 -4.28 9.24
C LEU A 110 -6.85 -4.62 9.70
N ASN A 111 -7.12 -5.90 9.99
CA ASN A 111 -8.40 -6.38 10.52
C ASN A 111 -8.36 -6.45 12.06
N GLY A 112 -8.60 -5.33 12.73
CA GLY A 112 -8.70 -5.33 14.19
C GLY A 112 -8.98 -3.95 14.75
N ARG A 113 -9.49 -3.90 15.99
CA ARG A 113 -9.48 -2.65 16.76
C ARG A 113 -8.03 -2.31 17.10
N ASP A 114 -7.69 -1.03 17.07
CA ASP A 114 -6.39 -0.47 17.49
C ASP A 114 -5.15 -0.79 16.63
N PHE A 115 -5.31 -1.52 15.52
CA PHE A 115 -4.24 -1.77 14.53
C PHE A 115 -2.95 -2.29 15.19
N PRO A 116 -2.98 -3.46 15.85
CA PRO A 116 -1.85 -3.97 16.60
C PRO A 116 -0.66 -4.14 15.66
N GLN A 117 0.52 -3.76 16.16
CA GLN A 117 1.76 -3.74 15.40
C GLN A 117 2.89 -4.41 16.16
N ARG A 118 3.85 -4.95 15.42
CA ARG A 118 5.07 -5.54 15.99
C ARG A 118 6.27 -5.20 15.10
N ILE A 119 7.35 -4.78 15.73
CA ILE A 119 8.66 -4.68 15.08
C ILE A 119 9.24 -6.09 14.98
N LEU A 120 9.60 -6.51 13.77
CA LEU A 120 10.17 -7.82 13.48
C LEU A 120 11.69 -7.76 13.38
N VAL A 121 12.22 -6.67 12.80
CA VAL A 121 13.66 -6.44 12.65
C VAL A 121 13.95 -4.99 13.00
N ASN A 122 15.07 -4.75 13.68
CA ASN A 122 15.54 -3.43 14.08
C ASN A 122 17.05 -3.31 13.83
N GLY A 123 17.53 -2.11 13.51
CA GLY A 123 18.96 -1.82 13.28
C GLY A 123 19.50 -2.25 11.91
N THR A 124 18.61 -2.56 10.96
CA THR A 124 19.00 -2.89 9.57
C THR A 124 19.00 -1.64 8.71
N THR A 125 20.15 -1.26 8.19
CA THR A 125 20.32 -0.12 7.29
C THR A 125 20.07 -0.52 5.84
N GLY A 126 19.58 0.43 5.02
CA GLY A 126 19.47 0.24 3.57
C GLY A 126 18.36 -0.71 3.10
N ILE A 127 17.26 -0.86 3.85
CA ILE A 127 16.12 -1.68 3.38
C ILE A 127 15.36 -0.93 2.27
N HIS A 128 15.41 -1.46 1.05
CA HIS A 128 14.79 -0.85 -0.13
C HIS A 128 13.49 -1.53 -0.59
N GLY A 129 13.33 -2.83 -0.36
CA GLY A 129 12.19 -3.59 -0.85
C GLY A 129 11.87 -4.76 0.05
N ILE A 130 10.64 -5.25 -0.05
CA ILE A 130 10.13 -6.39 0.70
C ILE A 130 9.22 -7.21 -0.21
N ALA A 131 9.31 -8.53 -0.08
CA ALA A 131 8.42 -9.49 -0.71
C ALA A 131 8.03 -10.54 0.33
N LEU A 132 6.85 -11.13 0.17
CA LEU A 132 6.32 -12.15 1.07
C LEU A 132 5.99 -13.39 0.25
N ASP A 133 6.15 -14.54 0.88
CA ASP A 133 5.63 -15.83 0.42
C ASP A 133 4.64 -16.32 1.50
N PRO A 134 3.37 -15.86 1.46
CA PRO A 134 2.37 -16.28 2.42
C PRO A 134 2.08 -17.77 2.28
N LEU A 135 2.05 -18.48 3.41
CA LEU A 135 1.68 -19.90 3.49
C LEU A 135 0.17 -20.10 3.31
#